data_AF-A0A427Y4D0-F1
#
_entry.id   AF-A0A427Y4D0-F1
#
_cell.length_a   1.000
_cell.length_b   1.000
_cell.length_c   1.000
_cell.angle_alpha   90.00
_cell.angle_beta   90.00
_cell.angle_gamma   90.00
#
_symmetry.space_group_name_H-M   'P 1'
#
loop_
_entity.id
_entity.type
_entity.pdbx_description
1 polymer ?
#
loop_
_entity_poly.entity_id
_entity_poly.type
_entity_poly.pdbx_seq_one_letter_code
_entity_poly.pdbx_strand_id
1 'polypeptide(L)'
;MDASHKPAAHRADTGASFNSTVTVNPPSTSSDSSSDTKTATRSRKRAVEHKPSTSKTRRHAQTPSAQGPGDWTAQKREQFFDRIIEVGYKNADLSALATELGLNKLQLKNQLQSGRKGNFRDRAVRHIKGEDKKVES
;
A
#
# COMPACT_ATOMS: atom_id res chain seq x y z
N MET A 1 -33.55 51.66 -0.40
CA MET A 1 -32.17 52.15 -0.49
C MET A 1 -31.70 52.42 0.92
N ASP A 2 -30.83 51.57 1.47
CA ASP A 2 -29.67 52.00 2.27
C ASP A 2 -28.81 50.77 2.55
N ALA A 3 -27.55 50.85 2.13
CA ALA A 3 -26.57 49.79 2.21
C ALA A 3 -25.73 50.00 3.48
N SER A 4 -25.69 49.03 4.39
CA SER A 4 -24.75 49.07 5.52
C SER A 4 -23.90 47.80 5.53
N HIS A 5 -22.80 47.87 4.79
CA HIS A 5 -21.68 46.95 4.86
C HIS A 5 -20.78 47.34 6.04
N LYS A 6 -20.49 46.40 6.94
CA LYS A 6 -19.34 46.47 7.85
C LYS A 6 -18.41 45.29 7.56
N PRO A 7 -17.18 45.51 7.05
CA PRO A 7 -16.15 44.49 7.06
C PRO A 7 -15.31 44.59 8.35
N ALA A 8 -15.37 43.56 9.20
CA ALA A 8 -14.49 43.44 10.36
C ALA A 8 -13.31 42.52 10.03
N ALA A 9 -12.19 43.17 9.79
CA ALA A 9 -10.79 42.80 10.00
C ALA A 9 -10.44 41.40 10.54
N HIS A 10 -9.51 40.80 9.80
CA HIS A 10 -8.45 39.84 10.15
C HIS A 10 -8.22 39.51 11.63
N ARG A 11 -7.97 38.22 11.89
CA ARG A 11 -7.01 37.80 12.92
C ARG A 11 -6.28 36.55 12.43
N ALA A 12 -5.01 36.75 12.09
CA ALA A 12 -4.04 35.67 11.97
C ALA A 12 -3.73 35.16 13.37
N ASP A 13 -3.78 33.85 13.58
CA ASP A 13 -3.12 33.20 14.72
C ASP A 13 -2.21 32.10 14.18
N THR A 14 -0.94 32.46 14.09
CA THR A 14 0.21 31.58 13.92
C THR A 14 0.51 30.94 15.27
N GLY A 15 0.10 29.68 15.44
CA GLY A 15 0.42 28.88 16.62
C GLY A 15 1.15 27.60 16.23
N ALA A 16 2.46 27.71 16.05
CA ALA A 16 3.37 26.57 15.88
C ALA A 16 3.40 25.71 17.15
N SER A 17 3.31 24.39 17.01
CA SER A 17 3.92 23.47 17.98
C SER A 17 4.23 22.14 17.30
N PHE A 18 5.46 22.05 16.81
CA PHE A 18 6.11 20.84 16.36
C PHE A 18 6.82 20.23 17.58
N ASN A 19 6.42 19.05 18.03
CA ASN A 19 7.24 18.27 18.96
C ASN A 19 7.81 17.07 18.19
N SER A 20 9.06 17.22 17.75
CA SER A 20 9.84 16.16 17.13
C SER A 20 10.80 15.58 18.17
N THR A 21 10.41 14.51 18.85
CA THR A 21 11.35 13.68 19.60
C THR A 21 11.90 12.61 18.66
N VAL A 22 13.09 12.87 18.10
CA VAL A 22 13.89 11.87 17.38
C VAL A 22 14.73 11.11 18.40
N THR A 23 14.32 9.90 18.75
CA THR A 23 15.17 8.96 19.49
C THR A 23 16.04 8.20 18.49
N VAL A 24 17.31 8.56 18.43
CA VAL A 24 18.35 7.85 17.68
C VAL A 24 18.85 6.67 18.50
N ASN A 25 18.57 5.44 18.03
CA ASN A 25 19.25 4.23 18.49
C ASN A 25 20.41 3.91 17.52
N PRO A 26 21.64 3.71 18.01
CA PRO A 26 22.75 3.28 17.16
C PRO A 26 22.62 1.78 16.77
N PRO A 27 23.06 1.38 15.56
CA PRO A 27 23.08 -0.01 15.15
C PRO A 27 24.32 -0.74 15.73
N SER A 28 24.09 -1.77 16.53
CA SER A 28 25.15 -2.74 16.88
C SER A 28 25.34 -3.72 15.74
N THR A 29 26.53 -3.66 15.14
CA THR A 29 27.10 -4.66 14.23
C THR A 29 27.66 -5.84 15.03
N SER A 30 27.30 -7.07 14.68
CA SER A 30 28.20 -8.22 14.81
C SER A 30 27.75 -9.35 13.89
N SER A 31 28.68 -9.69 13.01
CA SER A 31 28.74 -10.77 12.05
C SER A 31 28.79 -12.17 12.71
N ASP A 32 28.86 -13.17 11.83
CA ASP A 32 29.29 -14.57 12.02
C ASP A 32 28.15 -15.59 12.19
N SER A 33 27.76 -16.38 11.18
CA SER A 33 28.44 -17.46 10.44
C SER A 33 27.94 -18.84 10.88
N SER A 34 27.78 -19.72 9.88
CA SER A 34 27.91 -21.18 9.96
C SER A 34 26.68 -22.08 10.27
N SER A 35 26.46 -22.99 9.31
CA SER A 35 26.19 -24.44 9.47
C SER A 35 24.75 -24.96 9.49
N ASP A 36 24.35 -25.45 8.31
CA ASP A 36 23.94 -26.83 8.03
C ASP A 36 23.67 -27.78 9.23
N THR A 37 22.44 -28.27 9.37
CA THR A 37 22.07 -29.70 9.20
C THR A 37 20.71 -30.01 9.84
N LYS A 38 19.93 -30.80 9.10
CA LYS A 38 18.67 -31.42 9.52
C LYS A 38 18.89 -32.37 10.70
N THR A 39 18.01 -32.35 11.70
CA THR A 39 17.55 -33.59 12.33
C THR A 39 16.20 -33.44 13.02
N ALA A 40 15.34 -34.42 12.75
CA ALA A 40 14.00 -34.55 13.28
C ALA A 40 14.01 -34.91 14.78
N THR A 41 13.13 -34.29 15.56
CA THR A 41 12.67 -34.86 16.83
C THR A 41 11.15 -34.75 16.90
N ARG A 42 10.53 -35.92 16.89
CA ARG A 42 9.11 -36.19 17.10
C ARG A 42 8.86 -36.18 18.61
N SER A 43 7.95 -35.34 19.13
CA SER A 43 7.31 -35.62 20.43
C SER A 43 5.91 -35.03 20.54
N ARG A 44 5.08 -35.74 21.31
CA ARG A 44 3.61 -35.80 21.29
C ARG A 44 2.96 -34.86 22.32
N LYS A 45 1.63 -34.69 22.15
CA LYS A 45 0.59 -34.16 23.08
C LYS A 45 0.61 -32.63 23.20
N ARG A 46 -0.53 -31.93 23.13
CA ARG A 46 -1.83 -32.20 23.78
C ARG A 46 -2.94 -31.48 23.00
N ALA A 47 -4.07 -32.15 22.78
CA ALA A 47 -5.28 -31.51 22.27
C ALA A 47 -5.76 -30.46 23.28
N VAL A 48 -5.83 -29.20 22.86
CA VAL A 48 -6.55 -28.15 23.59
C VAL A 48 -7.75 -27.80 22.73
N GLU A 49 -8.90 -28.22 23.22
CA GLU A 49 -10.21 -27.98 22.65
C GLU A 49 -10.52 -26.48 22.69
N HIS A 50 -10.22 -25.78 21.60
CA HIS A 50 -10.61 -24.38 21.44
C HIS A 50 -12.02 -24.30 20.85
N LYS A 51 -12.97 -23.93 21.73
CA LYS A 51 -14.34 -23.55 21.36
C LYS A 51 -14.32 -22.52 20.23
N PRO A 52 -15.11 -22.67 19.15
CA PRO A 52 -15.18 -21.67 18.11
C PRO A 52 -15.84 -20.40 18.64
N SER A 53 -15.02 -19.37 18.85
CA SER A 53 -15.48 -18.00 19.09
C SER A 53 -16.18 -17.50 17.83
N THR A 54 -17.48 -17.29 17.94
CA THR A 54 -18.32 -16.72 16.86
C THR A 54 -17.99 -15.24 16.71
N SER A 55 -16.95 -14.93 15.94
CA SER A 55 -16.68 -13.56 15.52
C SER A 55 -17.83 -13.09 14.61
N LYS A 56 -18.60 -12.13 15.12
CA LYS A 56 -19.65 -11.43 14.37
C LYS A 56 -19.02 -10.74 13.15
N THR A 57 -19.20 -11.34 11.98
CA THR A 57 -18.91 -10.70 10.70
C THR A 57 -19.78 -9.45 10.56
N ARG A 58 -19.19 -8.27 10.72
CA ARG A 58 -19.82 -7.02 10.29
C ARG A 58 -20.08 -7.13 8.78
N ARG A 59 -21.35 -7.20 8.40
CA ARG A 59 -21.79 -7.06 7.01
C ARG A 59 -21.35 -5.67 6.55
N HIS A 60 -20.25 -5.60 5.80
CA HIS A 60 -19.98 -4.43 4.98
C HIS A 60 -21.12 -4.32 3.97
N ALA A 61 -21.80 -3.17 3.99
CA ALA A 61 -22.80 -2.80 3.01
C ALA A 61 -22.23 -3.07 1.61
N GLN A 62 -22.92 -3.92 0.84
CA GLN A 62 -22.58 -4.19 -0.54
C GLN A 62 -22.81 -2.91 -1.34
N THR A 63 -21.74 -2.15 -1.56
CA THR A 63 -21.69 -1.23 -2.69
C THR A 63 -21.80 -2.06 -3.97
N PRO A 64 -22.57 -1.61 -4.98
CA PRO A 64 -22.74 -2.35 -6.22
C PRO A 64 -21.37 -2.57 -6.85
N SER A 65 -20.93 -3.83 -6.87
CA SER A 65 -19.69 -4.25 -7.53
C SER A 65 -19.93 -4.26 -9.03
N ALA A 66 -19.98 -3.07 -9.63
CA ALA A 66 -19.85 -2.95 -11.07
C ALA A 66 -18.44 -3.41 -11.45
N GLN A 67 -18.37 -4.19 -12.52
CA GLN A 67 -17.18 -4.79 -13.12
C GLN A 67 -16.58 -5.98 -12.36
N GLY A 68 -16.64 -7.15 -13.00
CA GLY A 68 -15.84 -8.32 -12.65
C GLY A 68 -14.34 -8.02 -12.69
N PRO A 69 -13.47 -9.01 -12.38
CA PRO A 69 -12.03 -8.78 -12.37
C PRO A 69 -11.57 -8.32 -13.75
N GLY A 70 -11.29 -7.02 -13.89
CA GLY A 70 -10.74 -6.48 -15.12
C GLY A 70 -9.29 -6.92 -15.28
N ASP A 71 -8.92 -7.27 -16.52
CA ASP A 71 -7.57 -7.68 -16.85
C ASP A 71 -6.64 -6.49 -17.08
N TRP A 72 -5.39 -6.69 -16.68
CA TRP A 72 -4.31 -5.73 -16.88
C TRP A 72 -3.75 -5.86 -18.31
N THR A 73 -4.26 -5.06 -19.24
CA THR A 73 -3.68 -4.90 -20.59
C THR A 73 -2.51 -3.92 -20.58
N ALA A 74 -1.67 -3.93 -21.61
CA ALA A 74 -0.54 -3.00 -21.73
C ALA A 74 -1.01 -1.53 -21.73
N GLN A 75 -2.03 -1.21 -22.52
CA GLN A 75 -2.62 0.13 -22.62
C GLN A 75 -3.17 0.63 -21.27
N LYS A 76 -3.85 -0.22 -20.50
CA LYS A 76 -4.34 0.16 -19.15
C LYS A 76 -3.21 0.43 -18.17
N ARG A 77 -2.07 -0.26 -18.31
CA ARG A 77 -0.89 -0.02 -17.47
C ARG A 77 -0.26 1.33 -17.80
N GLU A 78 -0.10 1.63 -19.08
CA GLU A 78 0.43 2.91 -19.57
C GLU A 78 -0.41 4.08 -19.03
N GLN A 79 -1.71 4.08 -19.31
CA GLN A 79 -2.64 5.12 -18.82
C GLN A 79 -2.62 5.26 -17.29
N PHE A 80 -2.54 4.14 -16.58
CA PHE A 80 -2.42 4.15 -15.12
C PHE A 80 -1.13 4.83 -14.65
N PHE A 81 0.01 4.52 -15.27
CA PHE A 81 1.28 5.12 -14.90
C PHE A 81 1.35 6.59 -15.24
N ASP A 82 0.90 7.00 -16.43
CA ASP A 82 0.88 8.41 -16.84
C ASP A 82 0.13 9.25 -15.82
N ARG A 83 -1.06 8.79 -15.40
CA ARG A 83 -1.85 9.52 -14.42
C ARG A 83 -1.22 9.55 -13.03
N ILE A 84 -0.60 8.44 -12.61
CA ILE A 84 0.07 8.35 -11.32
C ILE A 84 1.34 9.22 -11.28
N ILE A 85 2.05 9.36 -12.40
CA ILE A 85 3.23 10.21 -12.54
C ILE A 85 2.82 11.68 -12.57
N GLU A 86 1.77 12.03 -13.31
CA GLU A 86 1.26 13.40 -13.45
C GLU A 86 0.75 13.98 -12.12
N VAL A 87 -0.10 13.23 -11.41
CA VAL A 87 -0.78 13.71 -10.18
C VAL A 87 0.01 13.36 -8.92
N GLY A 88 0.79 12.29 -8.98
CA GLY A 88 1.40 11.65 -7.82
C GLY A 88 0.45 10.69 -7.11
N TYR A 89 0.93 9.48 -6.82
CA TYR A 89 0.15 8.40 -6.18
C TYR A 89 -0.66 8.83 -4.94
N LYS A 90 -0.10 9.68 -4.07
CA LYS A 90 -0.76 10.09 -2.82
C LYS A 90 -1.98 10.98 -3.05
N ASN A 91 -2.00 11.70 -4.18
CA ASN A 91 -3.05 12.65 -4.52
C ASN A 91 -4.00 12.09 -5.58
N ALA A 92 -3.64 10.99 -6.23
CA ALA A 92 -4.44 10.37 -7.27
C ALA A 92 -5.71 9.72 -6.71
N ASP A 93 -6.86 10.04 -7.32
CA ASP A 93 -8.11 9.35 -7.01
C ASP A 93 -8.15 7.98 -7.70
N LEU A 94 -7.75 6.96 -6.95
CA LEU A 94 -7.78 5.57 -7.38
C LEU A 94 -9.19 5.05 -7.68
N SER A 95 -10.25 5.70 -7.17
CA SER A 95 -11.63 5.30 -7.47
C SER A 95 -12.03 5.72 -8.88
N ALA A 96 -11.73 6.97 -9.25
CA ALA A 96 -11.98 7.46 -10.60
C ALA A 96 -11.19 6.68 -11.65
N LEU A 97 -9.89 6.43 -11.39
CA LEU A 97 -9.04 5.62 -12.26
C LEU A 97 -9.51 4.17 -12.40
N ALA A 98 -10.03 3.58 -11.32
CA ALA A 98 -10.62 2.24 -11.36
C ALA A 98 -11.81 2.19 -12.31
N THR A 99 -12.70 3.18 -12.23
CA THR A 99 -13.86 3.28 -13.11
C THR A 99 -13.46 3.47 -14.57
N GLU A 100 -12.51 4.36 -14.85
CA GLU A 100 -12.02 4.65 -16.21
C GLU A 100 -11.38 3.42 -16.87
N LEU A 101 -10.54 2.69 -16.12
CA LEU A 101 -9.83 1.52 -16.64
C LEU A 101 -10.67 0.23 -16.58
N GLY A 102 -11.88 0.29 -15.99
CA GLY A 102 -12.71 -0.88 -15.73
C GLY A 102 -12.00 -1.91 -14.84
N LEU A 103 -11.26 -1.44 -13.84
CA LEU A 103 -10.51 -2.24 -12.88
C LEU A 103 -11.07 -2.04 -11.48
N ASN A 104 -10.83 -2.98 -10.58
CA ASN A 104 -11.18 -2.78 -9.18
C ASN A 104 -10.13 -1.90 -8.49
N LYS A 105 -10.57 -0.94 -7.68
CA LYS A 105 -9.70 -0.10 -6.83
C LYS A 105 -8.71 -0.92 -5.99
N LEU A 106 -9.13 -2.10 -5.52
CA LEU A 106 -8.25 -3.00 -4.78
C LEU A 106 -7.13 -3.57 -5.66
N GLN A 107 -7.39 -3.84 -6.95
CA GLN A 107 -6.37 -4.28 -7.90
C GLN A 107 -5.33 -3.17 -8.10
N LEU A 108 -5.74 -1.91 -8.27
CA LEU A 108 -4.82 -0.76 -8.37
C LEU A 108 -3.95 -0.64 -7.12
N LYS A 109 -4.55 -0.69 -5.93
CA LYS A 109 -3.82 -0.62 -4.65
C LYS A 109 -2.81 -1.77 -4.50
N ASN A 110 -3.22 -2.99 -4.85
CA ASN A 110 -2.37 -4.16 -4.82
C ASN A 110 -1.14 -4.03 -5.73
N GLN A 111 -1.28 -3.35 -6.88
CA GLN A 111 -0.18 -3.13 -7.79
C GLN A 111 0.89 -2.17 -7.26
N LEU A 112 0.51 -1.24 -6.37
CA LEU A 112 1.40 -0.22 -5.81
C LEU A 112 1.92 -0.57 -4.40
N GLN A 113 1.39 -1.61 -3.77
CA GLN A 113 1.74 -2.01 -2.42
C GLN A 113 3.23 -2.41 -2.30
N SER A 114 3.89 -2.01 -1.22
CA SER A 114 5.25 -2.49 -0.93
C SER A 114 5.27 -3.94 -0.45
N GLY A 115 6.32 -4.69 -0.79
CA GLY A 115 6.58 -6.03 -0.26
C GLY A 115 5.77 -7.16 -0.90
N ARG A 116 4.98 -6.88 -1.95
CA ARG A 116 4.28 -7.91 -2.71
C ARG A 116 5.03 -8.22 -4.01
N LYS A 117 5.49 -9.46 -4.16
CA LYS A 117 6.23 -9.89 -5.35
C LYS A 117 5.37 -9.83 -6.62
N GLY A 118 5.99 -9.46 -7.74
CA GLY A 118 5.38 -9.47 -9.07
C GLY A 118 4.45 -8.30 -9.38
N ASN A 119 4.26 -7.37 -8.44
CA ASN A 119 3.50 -6.15 -8.69
C ASN A 119 4.35 -5.09 -9.41
N PHE A 120 3.73 -3.98 -9.79
CA PHE A 120 4.41 -2.91 -10.52
C PHE A 120 5.60 -2.33 -9.75
N ARG A 121 5.44 -2.11 -8.44
CA ARG A 121 6.53 -1.59 -7.61
C ARG A 121 7.71 -2.56 -7.54
N ASP A 122 7.45 -3.84 -7.30
CA ASP A 122 8.45 -4.90 -7.23
C ASP A 122 9.21 -5.02 -8.55
N ARG A 123 8.48 -5.06 -9.67
CA ARG A 123 9.08 -5.11 -11.02
C ARG A 123 9.96 -3.89 -11.30
N ALA A 124 9.48 -2.69 -10.98
CA ALA A 124 10.25 -1.46 -11.17
C ALA A 124 11.53 -1.46 -10.31
N VAL A 125 11.43 -1.84 -9.03
CA VAL A 125 12.57 -1.92 -8.13
C VAL A 125 13.58 -2.97 -8.59
N ARG A 126 13.10 -4.14 -9.02
CA ARG A 126 13.93 -5.23 -9.55
C ARG A 126 14.71 -4.80 -10.80
N HIS A 127 14.06 -4.05 -11.68
CA HIS A 127 14.67 -3.53 -12.89
C HIS A 127 15.79 -2.52 -12.57
N ILE A 128 15.53 -1.59 -11.65
CA ILE A 128 16.51 -0.60 -11.19
C ILE A 128 17.71 -1.29 -10.52
N LYS A 129 17.47 -2.35 -9.75
CA LYS A 129 18.53 -3.15 -9.10
C LYS A 129 19.33 -4.02 -10.06
N GLY A 130 18.92 -4.12 -11.34
CA GLY A 130 19.61 -4.94 -12.35
C GLY A 130 19.38 -6.45 -12.19
N GLU A 131 18.44 -6.88 -11.34
CA GLU A 131 18.14 -8.30 -11.08
C GLU A 131 17.45 -9.00 -12.28
N ASP A 132 17.02 -8.24 -13.30
CA ASP A 132 16.40 -8.75 -14.52
C ASP A 132 17.43 -9.14 -15.61
N LYS A 133 18.73 -8.85 -15.45
CA LYS A 133 19.78 -9.11 -16.46
C LYS A 133 20.30 -10.56 -16.48
N LYS A 134 19.41 -11.56 -16.46
CA LYS A 134 19.81 -12.97 -16.54
C LYS A 134 19.17 -13.72 -17.69
N VAL A 135 19.30 -13.22 -18.92
CA VAL A 135 19.16 -14.03 -20.14
C VAL A 135 20.06 -13.45 -21.23
N GLU A 136 21.32 -13.86 -21.26
CA GLU A 136 22.04 -14.12 -22.52
C GLU A 136 23.26 -15.01 -22.20
N SER A 137 23.12 -16.30 -22.48
CA SER A 137 24.18 -17.30 -22.60
C SER A 137 23.70 -18.37 -23.57
#